data_AF-A0A953HI33-F1
#
_entry.id   AF-A0A953HI33-F1
#
_cell.length_a   1.000
_cell.length_b   1.000
_cell.length_c   1.000
_cell.angle_alpha   90.00
_cell.angle_beta   90.00
_cell.angle_gamma   90.00
#
_symmetry.space_group_name_H-M   'P 1'
#
loop_
_entity.id
_entity.type
_entity.pdbx_description
1 polymer ?
#
loop_
_entity_poly.entity_id
_entity_poly.type
_entity_poly.pdbx_seq_one_letter_code
_entity_poly.pdbx_strand_id
1 'polypeptide(L)' 'MARLKRNRDRIIDPTGRRRLTRNEKVGVASLVSLVAVAAVGVVAGLLIDRLLSFDDALDAGGEWDEGGGVFTRFD' A
#
# COMPACT_ATOMS: atom_id res chain seq x y z
N MET A 1 -48.43 -15.51 -24.53
CA MET A 1 -47.01 -15.37 -24.11
C MET A 1 -46.95 -14.58 -22.80
N ALA A 2 -46.65 -15.26 -21.68
CA ALA A 2 -46.61 -14.62 -20.37
C ALA A 2 -45.33 -13.76 -20.26
N ARG A 3 -45.51 -12.44 -20.20
CA ARG A 3 -44.42 -11.49 -19.97
C ARG A 3 -43.93 -11.68 -18.53
N LEU A 4 -42.79 -12.36 -18.36
CA LEU A 4 -42.09 -12.47 -17.07
C LEU A 4 -41.94 -11.07 -16.47
N LYS A 5 -42.73 -10.78 -15.43
CA LYS A 5 -42.68 -9.54 -14.68
C LYS A 5 -41.32 -9.50 -13.99
N ARG A 6 -40.36 -8.83 -14.63
CA ARG A 6 -38.99 -8.62 -14.15
C ARG A 6 -39.09 -8.02 -12.75
N ASN A 7 -38.84 -8.86 -11.75
CA ASN A 7 -38.98 -8.56 -10.34
C ASN A 7 -37.85 -7.60 -9.94
N ARG A 8 -38.04 -6.30 -10.27
CA ARG A 8 -37.00 -5.28 -10.22
C ARG A 8 -36.70 -4.75 -8.80
N ASP A 9 -37.52 -5.11 -7.80
CA ASP A 9 -37.56 -4.37 -6.53
C ASP A 9 -37.40 -5.23 -5.28
N ARG A 10 -36.79 -6.42 -5.37
CA ARG A 10 -36.44 -7.14 -4.15
C ARG A 10 -35.10 -6.65 -3.61
N ILE A 11 -35.14 -5.43 -3.06
CA ILE A 11 -34.06 -4.79 -2.29
C ILE A 11 -33.75 -5.60 -1.01
N ILE A 12 -34.68 -6.45 -0.57
CA ILE A 12 -34.59 -7.22 0.68
C ILE A 12 -34.37 -8.71 0.36
N ASP A 13 -33.23 -9.25 0.79
CA ASP A 13 -32.91 -10.68 0.74
C ASP A 13 -33.98 -11.52 1.49
N PRO A 14 -34.28 -12.78 1.12
CA PRO A 14 -35.10 -13.68 1.95
C PRO A 14 -34.72 -13.75 3.44
N THR A 15 -33.50 -13.36 3.80
CA THR A 15 -33.02 -13.23 5.19
C THR A 15 -33.32 -11.86 5.85
N GLY A 16 -34.07 -10.98 5.19
CA GLY A 16 -34.41 -9.65 5.70
C GLY A 16 -33.32 -8.58 5.54
N ARG A 17 -32.16 -8.93 4.96
CA ARG A 17 -31.05 -7.99 4.78
C ARG A 17 -31.23 -7.16 3.49
N ARG A 18 -31.13 -5.83 3.62
CA ARG A 18 -31.10 -4.91 2.48
C ARG A 18 -29.85 -5.20 1.63
N ARG A 19 -30.04 -5.63 0.38
CA ARG A 19 -28.96 -5.83 -0.59
C ARG A 19 -28.42 -4.48 -1.00
N LEU A 20 -27.10 -4.33 -0.97
CA LEU A 20 -26.42 -3.16 -1.51
C LEU A 20 -26.79 -2.98 -2.99
N THR A 21 -27.23 -1.77 -3.32
CA THR A 21 -27.44 -1.32 -4.70
C THR A 21 -26.13 -1.38 -5.48
N ARG A 22 -26.21 -1.36 -6.81
CA ARG A 22 -25.02 -1.41 -7.66
C ARG A 22 -24.05 -0.26 -7.36
N ASN A 23 -24.56 0.94 -7.10
CA ASN A 23 -23.75 2.11 -6.77
C ASN A 23 -23.08 1.97 -5.41
N GLU A 24 -23.78 1.48 -4.39
CA GLU A 24 -23.19 1.24 -3.08
C GLU A 24 -22.08 0.18 -3.15
N LYS A 25 -22.24 -0.88 -3.96
CA LYS A 25 -21.18 -1.88 -4.18
C LYS A 25 -19.94 -1.29 -4.83
N VAL A 26 -20.12 -0.48 -5.87
CA VAL A 26 -19.01 0.22 -6.53
C VAL A 26 -18.32 1.16 -5.54
N GLY A 27 -19.09 1.93 -4.75
CA GLY A 27 -18.55 2.83 -3.74
C GLY A 27 -17.70 2.10 -2.69
N VAL A 28 -18.19 0.98 -2.16
CA VAL A 28 -17.44 0.15 -1.21
C VAL A 28 -16.18 -0.42 -1.86
N ALA A 29 -16.29 -0.96 -3.08
CA ALA A 29 -15.14 -1.53 -3.78
C ALA A 29 -14.06 -0.47 -4.05
N SER A 30 -14.45 0.73 -4.49
CA SER A 30 -13.52 1.85 -4.69
C SER A 30 -12.84 2.25 -3.38
N LEU A 31 -13.57 2.34 -2.28
CA LEU A 31 -13.01 2.70 -0.98
C LEU A 31 -12.03 1.63 -0.48
N VAL A 32 -12.35 0.34 -0.64
CA VAL A 32 -11.45 -0.77 -0.33
C VAL A 32 -10.17 -0.69 -1.16
N SER A 33 -10.28 -0.43 -2.46
CA SER A 33 -9.10 -0.29 -3.33
C SER A 33 -8.19 0.86 -2.89
N LEU A 34 -8.75 2.01 -2.51
CA LEU A 34 -7.96 3.15 -2.00
C LEU A 34 -7.24 2.80 -0.71
N VAL A 35 -7.92 2.15 0.23
CA VAL A 35 -7.33 1.70 1.50
C VAL A 35 -6.21 0.68 1.24
N ALA A 36 -6.41 -0.26 0.31
CA ALA A 36 -5.39 -1.24 -0.05
C ALA A 36 -4.14 -0.58 -0.62
N VAL A 37 -4.29 0.36 -1.55
CA VAL A 37 -3.16 1.11 -2.14
C VAL A 37 -2.43 1.92 -1.06
N ALA A 38 -3.15 2.57 -0.16
CA ALA A 38 -2.54 3.30 0.95
C ALA A 38 -1.74 2.37 1.87
N ALA A 39 -2.28 1.21 2.21
CA ALA A 39 -1.58 0.21 3.03
C ALA A 39 -0.30 -0.29 2.36
N VAL A 40 -0.33 -0.52 1.04
CA VAL A 40 0.88 -0.90 0.26
C VAL A 40 1.93 0.20 0.34
N GLY A 41 1.54 1.48 0.21
CA GLY A 41 2.46 2.62 0.34
C GLY A 41 3.12 2.69 1.73
N VAL A 42 2.37 2.43 2.80
CA VAL A 42 2.91 2.37 4.17
C VAL A 42 3.94 1.25 4.31
N VAL A 43 3.62 0.04 3.83
CA VAL A 43 4.54 -1.11 3.88
C VAL A 43 5.81 -0.81 3.09
N ALA A 44 5.68 -0.23 1.89
CA ALA A 44 6.83 0.17 1.08
C ALA A 44 7.71 1.20 1.82
N GLY A 45 7.11 2.21 2.45
CA GLY A 45 7.83 3.20 3.26
C GLY A 45 8.59 2.56 4.42
N LEU A 46 7.96 1.62 5.13
CA LEU A 46 8.63 0.86 6.21
C LEU A 46 9.78 0.00 5.70
N LEU A 47 9.63 -0.64 4.53
CA LEU A 47 10.71 -1.41 3.94
C LEU A 47 11.89 -0.54 3.54
N ILE A 48 11.62 0.61 2.92
CA ILE A 48 12.66 1.58 2.55
C ILE A 48 13.38 2.11 3.80
N ASP A 49 12.63 2.54 4.82
CA ASP A 49 13.19 2.99 6.10
C ASP A 49 14.12 1.94 6.72
N ARG A 50 13.72 0.67 6.68
CA ARG A 50 14.56 -0.44 7.17
C ARG A 50 15.79 -0.66 6.32
N LEU A 51 15.67 -0.62 5.00
CA LEU A 51 16.81 -0.78 4.11
C LEU A 51 17.82 0.35 4.27
N LEU A 52 17.35 1.60 4.40
CA LEU A 52 18.21 2.75 4.69
C LEU A 52 18.85 2.65 6.08
N SER A 53 18.09 2.22 7.10
CA SER A 53 18.66 1.99 8.43
C SER A 53 19.71 0.86 8.43
N PHE A 54 19.58 -0.15 7.57
CA PHE A 54 20.59 -1.19 7.38
C PHE A 54 21.82 -0.65 6.65
N ASP A 55 21.63 0.23 5.66
CA ASP A 55 22.71 0.93 4.96
C ASP A 55 23.51 1.80 5.94
N ASP A 56 22.84 2.63 6.75
CA ASP A 56 23.48 3.43 7.81
C ASP A 56 24.26 2.55 8.82
N ALA A 57 23.74 1.37 9.17
CA ALA A 57 24.42 0.44 10.06
C ALA A 57 25.63 -0.27 9.41
N LEU A 58 25.64 -0.41 8.08
CA LEU A 58 26.76 -0.93 7.30
C LEU A 58 27.80 0.16 6.99
N ASP A 59 27.36 1.40 6.79
CA ASP A 59 28.18 2.60 6.58
C ASP A 59 28.80 3.10 7.90
N ALA A 60 28.21 2.78 9.05
CA ALA A 60 28.85 2.93 10.37
C ALA A 60 30.11 2.06 10.55
N GLY A 61 30.37 1.12 9.64
CA GLY A 61 31.64 0.36 9.55
C GLY A 61 32.67 0.99 8.62
N GLY A 62 32.37 2.15 8.02
CA GLY A 62 33.17 2.86 7.05
C GLY A 62 33.41 4.31 7.44
N GLU A 63 34.05 4.55 8.59
CA GLU A 63 35.01 5.66 8.65
C GLU A 63 36.10 5.30 7.62
N TRP A 64 35.86 5.66 6.37
CA TRP A 64 36.88 5.58 5.34
C TRP A 64 37.79 6.78 5.55
N ASP A 65 38.62 6.69 6.59
CA ASP A 65 39.83 7.47 6.79
C ASP A 65 39.79 8.90 6.22
N GLU A 66 38.97 9.76 6.81
CA GLU A 66 39.09 11.21 6.62
C GLU A 66 40.33 11.78 7.39
N GLY A 67 41.26 10.92 7.84
CA GLY A 67 42.42 11.26 8.66
C GLY A 67 43.79 10.83 8.13
N GLY A 68 43.87 10.19 6.96
CA GLY A 68 45.11 9.63 6.42
C GLY A 68 45.82 10.59 5.48
N GLY A 69 46.55 11.55 6.05
CA GLY A 69 47.40 12.45 5.29
C GLY A 69 48.31 11.69 4.31
N VAL A 70 48.02 11.80 3.02
CA VAL A 70 48.92 11.36 1.96
C VAL A 70 50.11 12.32 1.96
N PHE A 71 51.13 12.02 2.77
CA PHE A 71 52.42 12.67 2.66
C PHE A 71 53.09 12.17 1.38
N THR A 72 52.90 12.89 0.28
CA THR A 72 53.84 12.79 -0.85
C THR A 72 55.12 13.50 -0.45
N ARG A 73 56.06 12.78 0.15
CA ARG A 73 57.43 13.23 0.32
C ARG A 73 58.16 12.92 -0.98
N PHE A 74 58.29 13.93 -1.84
CA PHE A 74 59.25 13.88 -2.94
C PHE A 74 60.55 14.50 -2.42
N ASP A 75 61.47 13.64 -2.00
CA ASP A 75 62.90 13.95 -2.04
C ASP A 75 63.40 13.87 -3.50
#